data_AF-A0AA40ALR6-F1
#
_entry.id   AF-A0AA40ALR6-F1
#
_cell.length_a   1.000
_cell.length_b   1.000
_cell.length_c   1.000
_cell.angle_alpha   90.00
_cell.angle_beta   90.00
_cell.angle_gamma   90.00
#
_symmetry.space_group_name_H-M   'P 1'
#
loop_
_entity.id
_entity.type
_entity.pdbx_description
1 polymer ?
#
loop_
_entity_poly.entity_id
_entity_poly.type
_entity_poly.pdbx_seq_one_letter_code
_entity_poly.pdbx_strand_id
1 'polypeptide(L)'
;MRSKDNAEDNGWSWSREVTAHFGNLSSVMRGSFRNPPPGTPVTDPATPVGPGLGLGQTVDDLDDPVARANFRVVVIVPTEVDQADLSDPKRARRWLYVYRGGASHKPKPALPGGEVIGEWEKVEVWP
;
A
#
# COMPACT_ATOMS: atom_id res chain seq x y z
N MET A 1 4.04 -3.49 -38.36
CA MET A 1 4.45 -2.14 -37.90
C MET A 1 3.31 -1.18 -38.21
N ARG A 2 2.54 -0.78 -37.19
CA ARG A 2 1.49 0.24 -37.35
C ARG A 2 1.72 1.24 -36.22
N SER A 3 2.49 2.27 -36.53
CA SER A 3 2.67 3.43 -35.68
C SER A 3 1.33 4.16 -35.56
N LYS A 4 0.90 4.38 -34.33
CA LYS A 4 -0.06 5.43 -33.97
C LYS A 4 0.39 5.96 -32.63
N ASP A 5 1.25 6.95 -32.69
CA ASP A 5 1.43 7.88 -31.58
C ASP A 5 0.63 9.15 -31.87
N ASN A 6 0.04 9.66 -30.79
CA ASN A 6 -0.39 11.03 -30.53
C ASN A 6 -1.82 11.45 -30.90
N ALA A 7 -2.73 11.30 -29.92
CA ALA A 7 -3.28 12.43 -29.16
C ALA A 7 -3.96 11.94 -27.86
N GLU A 8 -3.60 12.56 -26.73
CA GLU A 8 -4.19 12.42 -25.37
C GLU A 8 -3.86 11.16 -24.54
N ASP A 9 -2.57 10.98 -24.22
CA ASP A 9 -2.14 10.12 -23.11
C ASP A 9 -1.52 10.99 -22.00
N ASN A 10 -2.34 11.83 -21.35
CA ASN A 10 -2.02 12.42 -20.02
C ASN A 10 -2.11 11.34 -18.92
N GLY A 11 -1.62 10.15 -19.26
CA GLY A 11 -1.91 8.87 -18.67
C GLY A 11 -1.42 8.74 -17.24
N TRP A 12 -2.05 7.82 -16.54
CA TRP A 12 -1.58 7.32 -15.26
C TRP A 12 -0.13 6.82 -15.41
N SER A 13 0.74 7.18 -14.45
CA SER A 13 2.07 6.59 -14.33
C SER A 13 2.42 6.39 -12.87
N TRP A 14 3.15 5.31 -12.57
CA TRP A 14 3.56 5.00 -11.20
C TRP A 14 4.34 6.15 -10.54
N SER A 15 5.26 6.78 -11.28
CA SER A 15 6.03 7.93 -10.78
C SER A 15 5.14 9.11 -10.42
N ARG A 16 4.07 9.37 -11.19
CA ARG A 16 3.09 10.42 -10.89
C ARG A 16 2.34 10.12 -9.60
N GLU A 17 1.90 8.88 -9.39
CA GLU A 17 1.24 8.47 -8.15
C GLU A 17 2.18 8.59 -6.93
N VAL A 18 3.44 8.18 -7.06
CA VAL A 18 4.45 8.33 -6.00
C VAL A 18 4.65 9.81 -5.63
N THR A 19 4.68 10.72 -6.61
CA THR A 19 4.75 12.15 -6.34
C THR A 19 3.47 12.69 -5.70
N ALA A 20 2.30 12.29 -6.19
CA ALA A 20 1.01 12.70 -5.63
C ALA A 20 0.85 12.26 -4.17
N HIS A 21 1.19 11.01 -3.85
CA HIS A 21 1.16 10.51 -2.47
C HIS A 21 2.10 11.27 -1.54
N PHE A 22 3.30 11.62 -2.00
CA PHE A 22 4.22 12.46 -1.22
C PHE A 22 3.67 13.87 -0.99
N GLY A 23 3.05 14.46 -2.00
CA GLY A 23 2.41 15.78 -1.91
C GLY A 23 1.22 15.83 -0.95
N ASN A 24 0.49 14.72 -0.81
CA ASN A 24 -0.66 14.61 0.10
C ASN A 24 -0.29 14.50 1.60
N LEU A 25 1.00 14.35 1.93
CA LEU A 25 1.47 14.35 3.31
C LEU A 25 1.53 15.78 3.88
N SER A 26 1.46 15.91 5.21
CA SER A 26 1.81 17.18 5.86
C SER A 26 3.32 17.44 5.77
N SER A 27 3.74 18.69 5.96
CA SER A 27 5.16 19.06 5.91
C SER A 27 6.00 18.30 6.96
N VAL A 28 5.45 18.08 8.16
CA VAL A 28 6.06 17.27 9.21
C VAL A 28 6.16 15.79 8.80
N MET A 29 5.12 15.23 8.18
CA MET A 29 5.16 13.84 7.71
C MET A 29 6.19 13.66 6.58
N ARG A 30 6.31 14.62 5.65
CA ARG A 30 7.38 14.61 4.65
C ARG A 30 8.76 14.68 5.29
N GLY A 31 8.94 15.51 6.32
CA GLY A 31 10.21 15.61 7.04
C GLY A 31 10.63 14.33 7.76
N SER A 32 9.68 13.45 8.12
CA SER A 32 10.03 12.16 8.74
C SER A 32 10.89 11.25 7.85
N PHE A 33 10.84 11.42 6.52
CA PHE A 33 11.70 10.70 5.57
C PHE A 33 13.15 11.18 5.58
N ARG A 34 13.45 12.25 6.33
CA ARG A 34 14.80 12.73 6.62
C ARG A 34 15.30 12.29 7.99
N ASN A 35 14.55 11.46 8.71
CA ASN A 35 15.03 10.92 9.99
C ASN A 35 16.29 10.05 9.78
N PRO A 36 17.11 9.87 10.84
CA PRO A 36 18.13 8.83 10.83
C PRO A 36 17.53 7.46 10.47
N PRO A 37 18.32 6.53 9.89
CA PRO A 37 17.82 5.22 9.49
C PRO A 37 17.09 4.50 10.63
N PRO A 38 15.88 3.97 10.39
CA PRO A 38 15.10 3.30 11.42
C PRO A 38 15.83 2.03 11.90
N GLY A 39 15.74 1.75 13.20
CA GLY A 39 16.39 0.59 13.82
C GLY A 39 17.86 0.80 14.22
N THR A 40 18.45 1.96 13.91
CA THR A 40 19.82 2.29 14.34
C THR A 40 19.85 2.73 15.81
N PRO A 41 20.83 2.28 16.63
CA PRO A 41 20.97 2.72 18.01
C PRO A 41 21.22 4.23 18.14
N VAL A 42 20.53 4.90 19.05
CA VAL A 42 20.69 6.35 19.29
C VAL A 42 22.10 6.71 19.76
N THR A 43 22.75 5.82 20.50
CA THR A 43 24.10 6.02 21.05
C THR A 43 25.21 5.69 20.05
N ASP A 44 24.88 5.21 18.85
CA ASP A 44 25.89 4.85 17.86
C ASP A 44 26.50 6.14 17.28
N PRO A 45 27.79 6.43 17.56
CA PRO A 45 28.46 7.64 17.10
C PRO A 45 28.68 7.66 15.58
N ALA A 46 28.51 6.52 14.90
CA ALA A 46 28.52 6.43 13.44
C ALA A 46 27.16 6.76 12.80
N THR A 47 26.08 6.87 13.59
CA THR A 47 24.78 7.30 13.07
C THR A 47 24.88 8.74 12.61
N PRO A 48 24.70 9.02 11.32
CA PRO A 48 24.79 10.38 10.83
C PRO A 48 23.59 11.18 11.35
N VAL A 49 23.82 11.95 12.42
CA VAL A 49 23.04 13.16 12.74
C VAL A 49 23.59 14.32 11.90
N GLY A 50 23.86 14.04 10.63
CA GLY A 50 24.46 14.99 9.69
C GLY A 50 23.47 16.12 9.38
N PRO A 51 23.95 17.21 8.75
CA PRO A 51 23.08 18.31 8.34
C PRO A 51 21.90 17.78 7.52
N GLY A 52 20.69 17.99 8.05
CA GLY A 52 19.48 17.56 7.37
C GLY A 52 19.04 16.12 7.61
N LEU A 53 19.67 15.37 8.54
CA LEU A 53 19.18 14.08 9.04
C LEU A 53 18.86 14.17 10.54
N GLY A 54 17.61 14.49 10.87
CA GLY A 54 17.21 14.79 12.23
C GLY A 54 15.71 14.71 12.43
N LEU A 55 15.30 14.50 13.68
CA LEU A 55 13.89 14.37 14.05
C LEU A 55 13.17 15.71 13.98
N GLY A 56 11.85 15.67 13.73
CA GLY A 56 10.98 16.84 13.82
C GLY A 56 11.17 17.88 12.71
N GLN A 57 11.91 17.56 11.65
CA GLN A 57 12.07 18.43 10.49
C GLN A 57 10.74 18.57 9.74
N THR A 58 10.55 19.72 9.10
CA THR A 58 9.47 19.96 8.13
C THR A 58 10.05 20.06 6.73
N VAL A 59 9.36 19.48 5.76
CA VAL A 59 9.72 19.56 4.34
C VAL A 59 8.52 20.09 3.58
N ASP A 60 8.64 21.28 3.01
CA ASP A 60 7.63 21.89 2.15
C ASP A 60 7.91 21.67 0.67
N ASP A 61 9.17 21.42 0.31
CA ASP A 61 9.59 21.09 -1.04
C ASP A 61 9.18 19.66 -1.42
N LEU A 62 8.46 19.52 -2.54
CA LEU A 62 8.03 18.22 -3.05
C LEU A 62 9.17 17.43 -3.71
N ASP A 63 10.24 18.11 -4.09
CA ASP A 63 11.41 17.53 -4.75
C ASP A 63 12.62 17.39 -3.80
N ASP A 64 12.40 17.49 -2.48
CA ASP A 64 13.45 17.34 -1.47
C ASP A 64 14.25 16.05 -1.67
N PRO A 65 15.54 16.13 -2.00
CA PRO A 65 16.30 14.98 -2.48
C PRO A 65 16.49 13.90 -1.41
N VAL A 66 16.55 14.29 -0.13
CA VAL A 66 16.75 13.35 1.00
C VAL A 66 15.44 12.63 1.29
N ALA A 67 14.35 13.37 1.45
CA ALA A 67 13.04 12.79 1.71
C ALA A 67 12.58 11.90 0.55
N ARG A 68 12.78 12.33 -0.70
CA ARG A 68 12.41 11.57 -1.90
C ARG A 68 13.24 10.31 -2.09
N ALA A 69 14.52 10.33 -1.74
CA ALA A 69 15.36 9.14 -1.76
C ALA A 69 14.83 8.03 -0.82
N ASN A 70 14.18 8.41 0.28
CA ASN A 70 13.68 7.49 1.31
C ASN A 70 12.17 7.19 1.23
N PHE A 71 11.38 8.03 0.54
CA PHE A 71 9.93 7.85 0.39
C PHE A 71 9.59 6.68 -0.55
N ARG A 72 8.66 5.82 -0.14
CA ARG A 72 8.14 4.72 -0.98
C ARG A 72 6.62 4.63 -0.85
N VAL A 73 5.96 4.30 -1.95
CA VAL A 73 4.56 3.83 -1.95
C VAL A 73 4.59 2.32 -2.10
N VAL A 74 3.89 1.62 -1.21
CA VAL A 74 3.79 0.17 -1.22
C VAL A 74 2.33 -0.21 -1.45
N VAL A 75 2.08 -1.08 -2.42
CA VAL A 75 0.75 -1.60 -2.72
C VAL A 75 0.69 -3.05 -2.26
N ILE A 76 -0.31 -3.38 -1.47
CA ILE A 76 -0.62 -4.75 -1.08
C ILE A 76 -1.77 -5.21 -1.98
N VAL A 77 -1.50 -6.22 -2.81
CA VAL A 77 -2.52 -6.87 -3.64
C VAL A 77 -2.89 -8.19 -2.95
N PRO A 78 -3.98 -8.23 -2.16
CA PRO A 78 -4.34 -9.43 -1.44
C PRO A 78 -4.78 -10.51 -2.43
N THR A 79 -4.33 -11.74 -2.19
CA THR A 79 -4.94 -12.94 -2.78
C THR A 79 -5.93 -13.60 -1.84
N GLU A 80 -5.88 -13.25 -0.55
CA GLU A 80 -6.77 -13.75 0.48
C GLU A 80 -7.09 -12.61 1.46
N VAL A 81 -8.33 -12.57 1.95
CA VAL A 81 -8.78 -11.65 3.01
C VAL A 81 -9.59 -12.43 4.02
N ASP A 82 -9.22 -12.32 5.29
CA ASP A 82 -9.93 -12.91 6.42
C ASP A 82 -10.69 -11.81 7.17
N GLN A 83 -12.00 -11.78 7.00
CA GLN A 83 -12.89 -10.84 7.65
C GLN A 83 -13.47 -11.49 8.91
N ALA A 84 -13.07 -11.00 10.09
CA ALA A 84 -13.65 -11.42 11.37
C ALA A 84 -14.53 -10.31 11.94
N ASP A 85 -15.81 -10.61 12.18
CA ASP A 85 -16.71 -9.79 12.97
C ASP A 85 -16.88 -10.43 14.36
N LEU A 86 -16.20 -9.84 15.33
CA LEU A 86 -16.19 -10.28 16.73
C LEU A 86 -16.97 -9.32 17.64
N SER A 87 -17.79 -8.43 17.07
CA SER A 87 -18.51 -7.40 17.81
C SER A 87 -19.55 -7.98 18.80
N ASP A 88 -20.18 -9.12 18.45
CA ASP A 88 -21.03 -9.91 19.36
C ASP A 88 -20.37 -11.28 19.64
N PRO A 89 -19.84 -11.52 20.86
CA PRO A 89 -19.20 -12.79 21.22
C PRO A 89 -20.10 -14.02 21.11
N LYS A 90 -21.44 -13.85 21.16
CA LYS A 90 -22.40 -14.96 21.00
C LYS A 90 -22.75 -15.24 19.55
N ARG A 91 -22.38 -14.33 18.64
CA ARG A 91 -22.70 -14.37 17.21
C ARG A 91 -21.50 -13.95 16.38
N ALA A 92 -20.29 -14.32 16.81
CA ALA A 92 -19.07 -14.04 16.06
C ALA A 92 -19.17 -14.68 14.67
N ARG A 93 -18.71 -13.97 13.65
CA ARG A 93 -18.76 -14.42 12.25
C ARG A 93 -17.41 -14.22 11.59
N ARG A 94 -17.05 -15.14 10.70
CA ARG A 94 -15.80 -15.08 9.97
C ARG A 94 -16.01 -15.45 8.51
N TRP A 95 -15.42 -14.69 7.61
CA TRP A 95 -15.47 -14.95 6.18
C TRP A 95 -14.07 -14.95 5.58
N LEU A 96 -13.78 -15.99 4.82
CA LEU A 96 -12.58 -16.07 4.01
C LEU A 96 -12.92 -15.68 2.58
N TYR A 97 -12.20 -14.70 2.04
CA TYR A 97 -12.22 -14.32 0.64
C TYR A 97 -10.93 -14.82 -0.01
N VAL A 98 -11.03 -15.49 -1.15
CA VAL A 98 -9.89 -15.99 -1.93
C VAL A 98 -10.00 -15.49 -3.37
N TYR A 99 -8.95 -14.83 -3.85
CA TYR A 99 -8.86 -14.36 -5.22
C TYR A 99 -8.71 -15.55 -6.17
N ARG A 100 -9.55 -15.59 -7.20
CA ARG A 100 -9.64 -16.66 -8.19
C ARG A 100 -8.97 -16.32 -9.53
N GLY A 101 -8.58 -15.05 -9.75
CA GLY A 101 -7.96 -14.60 -11.00
C GLY A 101 -8.98 -14.23 -12.09
N GLY A 102 -8.55 -13.38 -13.03
CA GLY A 102 -9.39 -12.86 -14.13
C GLY A 102 -9.54 -13.74 -15.37
N ALA A 103 -9.03 -14.97 -15.34
CA ALA A 103 -9.19 -15.90 -16.45
C ALA A 103 -10.35 -16.88 -16.17
N SER A 104 -11.45 -16.65 -16.88
CA SER A 104 -12.65 -17.49 -17.00
C SER A 104 -13.48 -17.65 -15.72
N HIS A 105 -14.72 -17.16 -15.80
CA HIS A 105 -15.82 -17.51 -14.92
C HIS A 105 -15.77 -19.01 -14.61
N LYS A 106 -15.25 -19.40 -13.45
CA LYS A 106 -15.57 -20.69 -12.85
C LYS A 106 -16.89 -20.47 -12.14
N PRO A 107 -18.04 -20.84 -12.73
CA PRO A 107 -19.33 -20.53 -12.12
C PRO A 107 -19.54 -21.29 -10.81
N LYS A 108 -18.71 -22.30 -10.52
CA LYS A 108 -18.83 -23.14 -9.34
C LYS A 108 -17.77 -22.75 -8.29
N PRO A 109 -18.20 -22.52 -7.03
CA PRO A 109 -17.29 -22.37 -5.89
C PRO A 109 -16.38 -23.59 -5.72
N ALA A 110 -15.11 -23.38 -5.35
CA ALA A 110 -14.21 -24.48 -5.00
C ALA A 110 -14.31 -24.87 -3.51
N LEU A 111 -14.73 -23.95 -2.64
CA LEU A 111 -14.94 -24.18 -1.22
C LEU A 111 -16.39 -24.65 -0.97
N PRO A 112 -16.60 -25.65 -0.09
CA PRO A 112 -17.94 -26.02 0.34
C PRO A 112 -18.67 -24.84 0.97
N GLY A 113 -19.87 -24.53 0.47
CA GLY A 113 -20.63 -23.36 0.92
C GLY A 113 -20.08 -22.01 0.44
N GLY A 114 -19.10 -22.01 -0.47
CA GLY A 114 -18.58 -20.79 -1.06
C GLY A 114 -19.56 -20.11 -2.02
N GLU A 115 -19.37 -18.81 -2.20
CA GLU A 115 -20.08 -17.94 -3.13
C GLU A 115 -19.05 -17.22 -4.01
N VAL A 116 -19.20 -17.29 -5.34
CA VAL A 116 -18.31 -16.58 -6.28
C VAL A 116 -18.86 -15.18 -6.53
N ILE A 117 -18.05 -14.16 -6.24
CA ILE A 117 -18.37 -12.73 -6.38
C ILE A 117 -17.30 -12.07 -7.26
N GLY A 118 -17.57 -11.97 -8.57
CA GLY A 118 -16.59 -11.49 -9.53
C GLY A 118 -15.37 -12.42 -9.61
N GLU A 119 -14.18 -11.87 -9.36
CA GLU A 119 -12.90 -12.63 -9.33
C GLU A 119 -12.58 -13.19 -7.94
N TRP A 120 -13.48 -13.04 -6.97
CA TRP A 120 -13.30 -13.52 -5.60
C TRP A 120 -14.25 -14.66 -5.30
N GLU A 121 -13.86 -15.54 -4.40
CA GLU A 121 -14.76 -16.48 -3.76
C GLU A 121 -14.80 -16.22 -2.26
N LYS A 122 -16.00 -16.13 -1.70
CA LYS A 122 -16.28 -15.88 -0.29
C LYS A 122 -16.87 -17.13 0.33
N VAL A 123 -16.44 -17.49 1.54
CA VAL A 123 -17.10 -18.55 2.34
C VAL A 123 -17.19 -18.12 3.80
N GLU A 124 -18.32 -18.40 4.45
CA GLU A 124 -18.44 -18.25 5.90
C GLU A 124 -17.85 -19.48 6.60
N VAL A 125 -17.01 -19.24 7.58
CA VAL A 125 -16.33 -20.28 8.37
C VAL A 125 -16.61 -20.06 9.85
N TRP A 126 -16.41 -21.10 10.66
CA TRP A 126 -16.45 -20.94 12.11
C TRP A 126 -15.37 -19.95 12.56
N PRO A 127 -15.68 -19.02 13.50
CA PRO A 127 -14.74 -18.04 14.01
C PRO A 127 -13.42 -18.65 14.51
#